data_AF-A0A7S1WVA1-F1
#
_entry.id   AF-A0A7S1WVA1-F1
#
_cell.length_a   1.000
_cell.length_b   1.000
_cell.length_c   1.000
_cell.angle_alpha   90.00
_cell.angle_beta   90.00
_cell.angle_gamma   90.00
#
_symmetry.space_group_name_H-M   'P 1'
#
loop_
_entity.id
_entity.type
_entity.pdbx_description
1 polymer ?
#
loop_
_entity_poly.entity_id
_entity_poly.type
_entity_poly.pdbx_seq_one_letter_code
_entity_poly.pdbx_strand_id
1 'polypeptide(L)'
;SKLPQQASRGRRLLLLDGAAAGVIGQARRPFTSWWNRYVDGRNPDRPHGVVVTTFLRSHGIDPYLLQRDEIEDLRSKYLTEFRWFTKGEDEEKRMEEALALLGQKHSLVIERYQSQHPLPEELSKR
;
A
#
# COMPACT_ATOMS: atom_id res chain seq x y z
N SER A 1 5.40 -63.35 -38.71
CA SER A 1 5.85 -62.06 -38.16
C SER A 1 5.38 -61.91 -36.74
N LYS A 2 6.29 -61.94 -35.77
CA LYS A 2 6.01 -61.90 -34.33
C LYS A 2 6.11 -60.46 -33.84
N LEU A 3 5.01 -59.90 -33.35
CA LEU A 3 5.00 -58.70 -32.50
C LEU A 3 5.01 -59.16 -31.03
N PRO A 4 5.84 -58.56 -30.17
CA PRO A 4 5.50 -58.53 -28.77
C PRO A 4 5.66 -57.14 -28.12
N GLN A 5 5.12 -57.07 -26.90
CA GLN A 5 5.28 -56.07 -25.84
C GLN A 5 4.24 -54.94 -25.85
N GLN A 6 3.20 -55.06 -25.03
CA GLN A 6 3.14 -54.89 -23.56
C GLN A 6 3.00 -53.43 -23.13
N ALA A 7 1.88 -53.18 -22.46
CA ALA A 7 1.58 -52.00 -21.69
C ALA A 7 2.44 -51.95 -20.42
N SER A 8 2.84 -50.73 -20.02
CA SER A 8 3.02 -50.39 -18.60
C SER A 8 2.84 -48.89 -18.39
N ARG A 9 1.83 -48.58 -17.59
CA ARG A 9 1.52 -47.26 -17.04
C ARG A 9 2.66 -46.84 -16.11
N GLY A 10 3.38 -45.79 -16.48
CA GLY A 10 4.31 -45.07 -15.59
C GLY A 10 3.77 -43.68 -15.29
N ARG A 11 2.89 -43.57 -14.29
CA ARG A 11 2.40 -42.29 -13.75
C ARG A 11 3.55 -41.66 -12.95
N ARG A 12 4.34 -40.80 -13.60
CA ARG A 12 5.43 -40.08 -12.92
C ARG A 12 4.85 -38.88 -12.18
N LEU A 13 4.48 -39.11 -10.92
CA LEU A 13 4.28 -38.09 -9.92
C LEU A 13 5.66 -37.80 -9.33
N LEU A 14 6.27 -36.67 -9.67
CA LEU A 14 7.40 -36.13 -8.93
C LEU A 14 7.16 -34.65 -8.68
N LEU A 15 6.78 -34.42 -7.42
CA LEU A 15 7.00 -33.27 -6.56
C LEU A 15 7.58 -32.02 -7.24
N LEU A 16 6.74 -31.00 -7.35
CA LEU A 16 7.17 -29.60 -7.35
C LEU A 16 7.57 -29.23 -5.91
N ASP A 17 8.79 -29.60 -5.51
CA ASP A 17 9.44 -29.02 -4.33
C ASP A 17 10.06 -27.69 -4.71
N GLY A 18 9.84 -26.69 -3.87
CA GLY A 18 10.53 -25.40 -3.94
C GLY A 18 9.66 -24.24 -4.39
N ALA A 19 8.51 -24.03 -3.72
CA ALA A 19 8.03 -22.67 -3.53
C ALA A 19 9.10 -21.92 -2.69
N ALA A 20 10.14 -21.43 -3.36
CA ALA A 20 10.98 -20.38 -2.84
C ALA A 20 10.06 -19.19 -2.64
N ALA A 21 9.53 -19.07 -1.42
CA ALA A 21 9.01 -17.83 -0.88
C ALA A 21 10.19 -16.85 -0.89
N GLY A 22 10.43 -16.26 -2.05
CA GLY A 22 11.18 -15.03 -2.17
C GLY A 22 10.43 -14.03 -1.33
N VAL A 23 10.86 -13.87 -0.08
CA VAL A 23 10.74 -12.60 0.61
C VAL A 23 11.43 -11.63 -0.33
N ILE A 24 10.65 -11.01 -1.21
CA ILE A 24 11.06 -9.84 -1.96
C ILE A 24 11.35 -8.86 -0.84
N GLY A 25 12.63 -8.79 -0.43
CA GLY A 25 13.08 -7.77 0.48
C GLY A 25 12.61 -6.48 -0.15
N GLN A 26 11.63 -5.82 0.49
CA GLN A 26 11.18 -4.50 0.08
C GLN A 26 12.45 -3.69 -0.04
N ALA A 27 12.85 -3.41 -1.29
CA ALA A 27 14.08 -2.71 -1.56
C ALA A 27 13.96 -1.41 -0.78
N ARG A 28 14.70 -1.29 0.33
CA ARG A 28 14.83 -0.05 1.09
C ARG A 28 15.43 0.92 0.08
N ARG A 29 14.55 1.67 -0.58
CA ARG A 29 14.94 2.65 -1.59
C ARG A 29 15.98 3.53 -0.90
N PRO A 30 17.11 3.86 -1.55
CA PRO A 30 17.97 4.90 -1.02
C PRO A 30 17.09 6.16 -0.93
N PHE A 31 16.63 6.47 0.27
CA PHE A 31 15.67 7.53 0.51
C PHE A 31 16.38 8.84 0.15
N THR A 32 16.10 9.36 -1.04
CA THR A 32 16.60 10.67 -1.41
C THR A 32 15.99 11.68 -0.45
N SER A 33 16.73 12.75 -0.13
CA SER A 33 16.21 13.83 0.73
C SER A 33 14.86 14.37 0.23
N TRP A 34 14.60 14.27 -1.08
CA TRP A 34 13.34 14.60 -1.71
C TRP A 34 12.18 13.65 -1.33
N TRP A 35 12.40 12.33 -1.31
CA TRP A 35 11.36 11.38 -0.92
C TRP A 35 10.91 11.58 0.52
N ASN A 36 11.86 11.84 1.43
CA ASN A 36 11.52 12.14 2.82
C ASN A 36 10.68 13.42 2.93
N ARG A 37 11.04 14.48 2.20
CA ARG A 37 10.22 15.71 2.13
C ARG A 37 8.83 15.46 1.57
N TYR A 38 8.71 14.55 0.62
CA TYR A 38 7.43 14.17 0.01
C TYR A 38 6.54 13.41 1.02
N VAL A 39 7.05 12.36 1.66
CA VAL A 39 6.32 11.56 2.64
C VAL A 39 6.01 12.37 3.91
N ASP A 40 6.95 13.16 4.39
CA ASP A 40 6.74 14.03 5.55
C ASP A 40 5.87 15.26 5.24
N GLY A 41 5.45 15.42 3.98
CA GLY A 41 4.65 16.54 3.51
C GLY A 41 5.29 17.91 3.79
N ARG A 42 6.61 17.96 3.93
CA ARG A 42 7.40 19.20 4.02
C ARG A 42 7.61 19.86 2.65
N ASN A 43 6.96 19.33 1.61
CA ASN A 43 6.96 19.93 0.30
C ASN A 43 5.94 21.08 0.26
N PRO A 44 6.37 22.35 0.13
CA PRO A 44 5.47 23.50 0.11
C PRO A 44 4.48 23.46 -1.06
N ASP A 45 4.82 22.78 -2.15
CA ASP A 45 3.94 22.66 -3.33
C ASP A 45 2.75 21.72 -3.09
N ARG A 46 2.77 20.92 -2.01
CA ARG A 46 1.84 19.82 -1.78
C ARG A 46 1.44 19.69 -0.30
N PRO A 47 0.72 20.67 0.26
CA PRO A 47 0.37 20.70 1.69
C PRO A 47 -0.46 19.49 2.13
N HIS A 48 -1.36 19.00 1.27
CA HIS A 48 -2.19 17.81 1.57
C HIS A 48 -1.40 16.49 1.63
N GLY A 49 -0.10 16.49 1.31
CA GLY A 49 0.76 15.32 1.47
C GLY A 49 0.84 14.87 2.93
N VAL A 50 0.98 15.82 3.86
CA VAL A 50 1.03 15.53 5.32
C VAL A 50 -0.25 14.83 5.78
N VAL A 51 -1.39 15.26 5.26
CA VAL A 51 -2.71 14.76 5.68
C VAL A 51 -2.84 13.27 5.35
N VAL A 52 -2.49 12.89 4.13
CA VAL A 52 -2.56 11.50 3.66
C VAL A 52 -1.55 10.61 4.37
N THR A 53 -0.33 11.09 4.60
CA THR A 53 0.68 10.27 5.29
C THR A 53 0.42 10.15 6.79
N THR A 54 -0.18 11.16 7.41
CA THR A 54 -0.69 11.09 8.78
C THR A 54 -1.86 10.10 8.87
N PHE A 55 -2.77 10.12 7.91
CA PHE A 55 -3.86 9.14 7.81
C PHE A 55 -3.35 7.70 7.66
N LEU A 56 -2.33 7.47 6.83
CA LEU A 56 -1.70 6.16 6.69
C LEU A 56 -1.09 5.68 8.02
N ARG A 57 -0.36 6.57 8.71
CA ARG A 57 0.23 6.26 10.02
C ARG A 57 -0.83 5.97 11.09
N SER A 58 -1.96 6.70 11.11
CA SER A 58 -3.05 6.42 12.05
C SER A 58 -3.73 5.07 11.82
N HIS A 59 -3.61 4.54 10.59
CA HIS A 59 -4.04 3.19 10.23
C HIS A 59 -2.94 2.13 10.43
N GLY A 60 -1.79 2.49 11.03
CA GLY A 60 -0.69 1.55 11.24
C GLY A 60 -0.01 1.15 9.94
N ILE A 61 0.05 2.03 8.94
CA ILE A 61 0.78 1.83 7.68
C ILE A 61 2.04 2.69 7.68
N ASP A 62 3.17 2.12 7.27
CA ASP A 62 4.40 2.89 7.04
C ASP A 62 4.38 3.51 5.62
N PRO A 63 4.19 4.84 5.48
CA PRO A 63 4.17 5.48 4.18
C PRO A 63 5.52 5.47 3.46
N TYR A 64 6.65 5.20 4.13
CA TYR A 64 7.95 5.09 3.47
C TYR A 64 8.13 3.79 2.70
N LEU A 65 7.30 2.78 2.99
CA LEU A 65 7.33 1.48 2.32
C LEU A 65 6.41 1.44 1.08
N LEU A 66 5.48 2.40 0.96
CA LEU A 66 4.63 2.54 -0.21
C LEU A 66 5.40 3.10 -1.40
N GLN A 67 4.98 2.69 -2.60
CA GLN A 67 5.44 3.29 -3.84
C GLN A 67 4.92 4.72 -3.96
N ARG A 68 5.67 5.58 -4.66
CA ARG A 68 5.23 6.95 -4.95
C ARG A 68 3.83 6.99 -5.54
N ASP A 69 3.57 6.16 -6.54
CA ASP A 69 2.30 6.18 -7.26
C ASP A 69 1.12 5.76 -6.36
N GLU A 70 1.36 4.88 -5.38
CA GLU A 70 0.34 4.47 -4.40
C GLU A 70 -0.04 5.61 -3.46
N ILE A 71 0.95 6.41 -3.01
CA ILE A 71 0.70 7.60 -2.20
C ILE A 71 -0.01 8.69 -3.02
N GLU A 72 0.41 8.88 -4.28
CA GLU A 72 -0.21 9.86 -5.19
C GLU A 72 -1.65 9.50 -5.55
N ASP A 73 -1.94 8.22 -5.74
CA ASP A 73 -3.28 7.72 -6.00
C ASP A 73 -4.20 7.95 -4.80
N LEU A 74 -3.77 7.59 -3.58
CA LEU A 74 -4.50 7.91 -2.36
C LEU A 74 -4.70 9.41 -2.16
N ARG A 75 -3.69 10.23 -2.46
CA ARG A 75 -3.78 11.69 -2.39
C ARG A 75 -4.79 12.24 -3.39
N SER A 76 -4.82 11.70 -4.60
CA SER A 76 -5.77 12.12 -5.64
C SER A 76 -7.21 11.74 -5.26
N LYS A 77 -7.40 10.56 -4.67
CA LYS A 77 -8.69 10.12 -4.10
C LYS A 77 -9.12 11.04 -2.95
N TYR A 78 -8.22 11.31 -2.00
CA TYR A 78 -8.47 12.25 -0.91
C TYR A 78 -8.89 13.63 -1.43
N LEU A 79 -8.16 14.19 -2.39
CA LEU A 79 -8.49 15.48 -2.98
C LEU A 79 -9.83 15.46 -3.71
N THR A 80 -10.22 14.32 -4.29
CA THR A 80 -11.52 14.14 -4.92
C THR A 80 -12.63 14.20 -3.86
N GLU A 81 -12.49 13.45 -2.77
CA GLU A 81 -13.41 13.48 -1.63
C GLU A 81 -13.51 14.89 -1.03
N PHE A 82 -12.36 15.51 -0.75
CA PHE A 82 -12.25 16.85 -0.18
C PHE A 82 -12.88 17.93 -1.07
N ARG A 83 -12.69 17.89 -2.40
CA ARG A 83 -13.21 18.94 -3.30
C ARG A 83 -14.68 18.76 -3.65
N TRP A 84 -15.15 17.53 -3.79
CA TRP A 84 -16.45 17.25 -4.41
C TRP A 84 -17.52 16.74 -3.44
N PHE A 85 -17.12 16.11 -2.33
CA PHE A 85 -18.04 15.38 -1.46
C PHE A 85 -18.19 15.96 -0.06
N THR A 86 -17.26 16.82 0.38
CA THR A 86 -17.37 17.53 1.66
C THR A 86 -18.16 18.83 1.49
N LYS A 87 -19.04 19.13 2.46
CA LYS A 87 -19.94 20.29 2.40
C LYS A 87 -19.80 21.10 3.67
N GLY A 88 -18.94 22.12 3.64
CA GLY A 88 -18.73 23.01 4.77
C GLY A 88 -17.89 24.23 4.36
N GLU A 89 -17.91 25.27 5.19
CA GLU A 89 -16.98 26.39 5.08
C GLU A 89 -15.70 26.16 5.88
N ASP A 90 -15.79 25.29 6.91
CA ASP A 90 -14.69 24.94 7.80
C ASP A 90 -13.78 23.89 7.15
N GLU A 91 -12.53 24.29 6.88
CA GLU A 91 -11.56 23.44 6.20
C GLU A 91 -11.20 22.20 7.02
N GLU A 92 -11.04 22.32 8.34
CA GLU A 92 -10.65 21.20 9.20
C GLU A 92 -11.72 20.11 9.20
N LYS A 93 -12.99 20.49 9.34
CA LYS A 93 -14.11 19.54 9.27
C LYS A 93 -14.20 18.84 7.93
N ARG A 94 -13.98 19.58 6.84
CA ARG A 94 -13.93 18.98 5.50
C ARG A 94 -12.78 18.00 5.37
N MET A 95 -11.61 18.29 5.95
CA MET A 95 -10.49 17.36 5.93
C MET A 95 -10.85 16.06 6.65
N GLU A 96 -11.47 16.14 7.83
CA GLU A 96 -11.94 14.97 8.58
C GLU A 96 -12.98 14.16 7.81
N GLU A 97 -13.99 14.82 7.23
CA GLU A 97 -15.01 14.18 6.39
C GLU A 97 -14.38 13.49 5.18
N ALA A 98 -13.45 14.15 4.48
CA ALA A 98 -12.77 13.58 3.33
C ALA A 98 -11.94 12.34 3.70
N LEU A 99 -11.26 12.37 4.85
CA LEU A 99 -10.51 11.21 5.35
C LEU A 99 -11.44 10.05 5.73
N ALA A 100 -12.58 10.35 6.35
CA ALA A 100 -13.60 9.34 6.65
C ALA A 100 -14.14 8.70 5.37
N LEU A 101 -14.45 9.50 4.34
CA LEU A 101 -14.88 9.02 3.03
C LEU A 101 -13.80 8.19 2.34
N LEU A 102 -12.54 8.62 2.39
CA LEU A 102 -11.40 7.88 1.86
C LEU A 102 -11.30 6.50 2.54
N GLY A 103 -11.37 6.47 3.87
CA GLY A 103 -11.34 5.25 4.67
C GLY A 103 -12.47 4.28 4.33
N GLN A 104 -13.69 4.79 4.20
CA GLN A 104 -14.87 3.99 3.88
C GLN A 104 -14.84 3.45 2.44
N LYS A 105 -14.56 4.31 1.45
CA LYS A 105 -14.61 3.95 0.03
C LYS A 105 -13.42 3.11 -0.42
N HIS A 106 -12.27 3.24 0.25
CA HIS A 106 -11.04 2.54 -0.10
C HIS A 106 -10.51 1.63 1.02
N SER A 107 -11.40 1.12 1.87
CA SER A 107 -11.06 0.22 2.99
C SER A 107 -10.22 -0.98 2.55
N LEU A 108 -10.58 -1.66 1.46
CA LEU A 108 -9.82 -2.80 0.94
C LEU A 108 -8.38 -2.45 0.54
N VAL A 109 -8.17 -1.24 0.02
CA VAL A 109 -6.81 -0.76 -0.33
C VAL A 109 -6.01 -0.51 0.95
N ILE A 110 -6.65 0.11 1.94
CA ILE A 110 -6.05 0.39 3.25
C ILE A 110 -5.69 -0.91 3.97
N GLU A 111 -6.60 -1.89 4.04
CA GLU A 111 -6.37 -3.21 4.60
C GLU A 111 -5.21 -3.94 3.90
N ARG A 112 -5.17 -3.86 2.57
CA ARG A 112 -4.05 -4.40 1.80
C ARG A 112 -2.74 -3.72 2.19
N TYR A 113 -2.70 -2.39 2.28
CA TYR A 113 -1.49 -1.68 2.69
C TYR A 113 -1.09 -1.99 4.13
N GLN A 114 -2.03 -2.12 5.06
CA GLN A 114 -1.76 -2.55 6.43
C GLN A 114 -1.08 -3.93 6.46
N SER A 115 -1.56 -4.87 5.65
CA SER A 115 -0.99 -6.21 5.58
C SER A 115 0.42 -6.25 4.95
N GLN A 116 0.69 -5.36 3.99
CA GLN A 116 1.94 -5.36 3.21
C GLN A 116 3.02 -4.44 3.78
N HIS A 117 2.61 -3.37 4.46
CA HIS A 117 3.44 -2.26 4.89
C HIS A 117 3.09 -1.83 6.33
N PRO A 118 3.11 -2.75 7.31
CA PRO A 118 2.75 -2.42 8.68
C PRO A 118 3.73 -1.39 9.27
N LEU A 119 3.20 -0.43 10.02
CA LEU A 119 3.99 0.53 10.79
C LEU A 119 4.74 -0.23 11.90
N PRO A 120 6.08 -0.11 11.99
CA PRO A 120 6.84 -0.73 13.05
C PRO A 120 6.35 -0.28 14.43
N GLU A 121 6.25 -1.21 15.38
CA GLU A 121 5.74 -0.93 16.73
C GLU A 121 6.53 0.19 17.44
N GLU A 122 7.83 0.31 17.13
CA GLU A 122 8.72 1.37 17.64
C GLU A 122 8.32 2.78 17.19
N LEU A 123 7.69 2.89 16.01
CA LEU A 123 7.21 4.15 15.45
C LEU A 123 5.74 4.43 15.79
N SER A 124 5.01 3.42 16.27
CA SER A 124 3.61 3.55 16.70
C SER A 124 3.44 4.20 18.08
N LYS A 125 4.52 4.30 18.88
CA LYS A 125 4.50 4.81 20.26
C LYS A 125 4.97 6.28 20.39
N ARG A 126 5.23 6.96 19.27
CA ARG A 126 5.68 8.35 19.21
C ARG A 126 4.57 9.25 18.69
#